data_AF-G7NCX4-F1
#
_entry.id   AF-G7NCX4-F1
#
_cell.length_a   1.000
_cell.length_b   1.000
_cell.length_c   1.000
_cell.angle_alpha   90.00
_cell.angle_beta   90.00
_cell.angle_gamma   90.00
#
_symmetry.space_group_name_H-M   'P 1'
#
loop_
_entity.id
_entity.type
_entity.pdbx_description
1 polymer ?
#
loop_
_entity_poly.entity_id
_entity_poly.type
_entity_poly.pdbx_seq_one_letter_code
_entity_poly.pdbx_strand_id
1 'polypeptide(L)'
;MNKYFLFLFPLCCLIVAVTSLRCITCHLRTRTDRCRRGFGACTAQKDEACMLLKIYQGNTLQISYMVCQKFCRNMTFDLGNRTYVHTCCNHNYCNFQL
;
A
#
# COMPACT_ATOMS: atom_id res chain seq x y z
N MET A 1 11.39 34.32 34.43
CA MET A 1 11.51 33.40 33.27
C MET A 1 10.36 32.40 33.34
N ASN A 2 9.65 32.25 32.23
CA ASN A 2 8.23 31.88 32.20
C ASN A 2 8.00 30.36 32.44
N LYS A 3 7.35 29.99 33.55
CA LYS A 3 7.11 28.58 33.98
C LYS A 3 6.24 27.78 33.01
N TYR A 4 5.55 28.47 32.10
CA TYR A 4 4.72 27.88 31.04
C TYR A 4 5.54 27.21 29.92
N PHE A 5 6.80 27.63 29.71
CA PHE A 5 7.62 27.11 28.61
C PHE A 5 8.05 25.65 28.83
N LEU A 6 8.20 25.24 30.10
CA LEU A 6 8.58 23.87 30.49
C LEU A 6 7.44 22.85 30.33
N PHE A 7 6.18 23.28 30.33
CA PHE A 7 5.01 22.40 30.14
C PHE A 7 4.55 22.31 28.68
N LEU A 8 5.03 23.19 27.79
CA LEU A 8 4.72 23.15 26.35
C LEU A 8 5.53 22.07 25.60
N PHE A 9 6.72 21.72 26.10
CA PHE A 9 7.60 20.77 25.44
C PHE A 9 7.08 19.31 25.39
N PRO A 10 6.51 18.73 26.47
CA PRO A 10 5.97 17.36 26.41
C PRO A 10 4.67 17.27 25.61
N LEU A 11 3.91 18.36 25.48
CA LEU A 11 2.65 18.37 24.73
C LEU A 11 2.89 18.27 23.21
N CYS A 12 3.96 18.90 22.71
CA CYS A 12 4.34 18.85 21.28
C CYS A 12 4.77 17.46 20.80
N CYS A 13 5.36 16.62 21.67
CA CYS A 13 5.79 15.27 21.29
C CYS A 13 4.62 14.31 21.04
N LEU A 14 3.45 14.55 21.63
CA LEU A 14 2.27 13.68 21.50
C LEU A 14 1.46 13.94 20.22
N ILE A 15 1.64 15.09 19.57
CA ILE A 15 0.83 15.53 18.42
C ILE A 15 1.34 14.96 17.08
N VAL A 16 2.56 14.41 17.05
CA VAL A 16 3.17 13.84 15.84
C VAL A 16 3.10 12.30 15.88
N ALA A 17 1.97 11.74 16.31
CA ALA A 17 1.65 10.36 15.99
C ALA A 17 1.18 10.31 14.53
N VAL A 18 2.13 10.40 13.58
CA VAL A 18 1.84 10.11 12.17
C VAL A 18 1.43 8.65 12.12
N THR A 19 0.13 8.39 12.01
CA THR A 19 -0.39 7.03 11.86
C THR A 19 0.23 6.43 10.62
N SER A 20 1.16 5.48 10.80
CA SER A 20 1.86 4.86 9.68
C SER A 20 0.87 4.00 8.89
N LEU A 21 0.76 4.25 7.59
CA LEU A 21 -0.14 3.54 6.69
C LEU A 21 0.25 2.06 6.63
N ARG A 22 -0.70 1.16 6.87
CA ARG A 22 -0.51 -0.29 6.78
C ARG A 22 -1.16 -0.85 5.53
N CYS A 23 -0.49 -1.75 4.84
CA CYS A 23 -0.99 -2.38 3.62
C CYS A 23 -0.92 -3.90 3.74
N ILE A 24 -1.77 -4.63 3.01
CA ILE A 24 -1.61 -6.08 2.86
C ILE A 24 -0.49 -6.36 1.88
N THR A 25 0.32 -7.38 2.17
CA THR A 25 1.31 -7.90 1.24
C THR A 25 0.85 -9.22 0.65
N CYS A 26 1.08 -9.40 -0.65
CA CYS A 26 0.99 -10.67 -1.34
C CYS A 26 1.76 -10.57 -2.65
N HIS A 27 2.77 -11.42 -2.83
CA HIS A 27 3.56 -11.44 -4.06
C HIS A 27 2.99 -12.35 -5.14
N LEU A 28 2.04 -13.23 -4.82
CA LEU A 28 1.44 -14.07 -5.83
C LEU A 28 0.04 -14.51 -5.40
N ARG A 29 -0.97 -13.88 -5.99
CA ARG A 29 -2.37 -14.29 -5.85
C ARG A 29 -2.95 -14.58 -7.23
N THR A 30 -3.37 -15.82 -7.45
CA THR A 30 -4.11 -16.27 -8.64
C THR A 30 -5.61 -16.05 -8.43
N ARG A 31 -6.41 -16.23 -9.49
CA ARG A 31 -7.88 -16.04 -9.45
C ARG A 31 -8.58 -16.94 -8.41
N THR A 32 -8.11 -18.19 -8.25
CA THR A 32 -8.80 -19.23 -7.46
C THR A 32 -8.21 -19.43 -6.06
N ASP A 33 -6.99 -18.95 -5.81
CA ASP A 33 -6.29 -19.25 -4.56
C ASP A 33 -6.23 -18.07 -3.60
N ARG A 34 -6.07 -18.41 -2.32
CA ARG A 34 -5.50 -17.51 -1.32
C ARG A 34 -4.09 -17.09 -1.75
N CYS A 35 -3.59 -16.01 -1.16
CA CYS A 35 -2.22 -15.55 -1.40
C CYS A 35 -1.22 -16.70 -1.24
N ARG A 36 -0.55 -17.08 -2.34
CA ARG A 36 0.38 -18.23 -2.37
C ARG A 36 1.74 -17.89 -1.78
N ARG A 37 2.17 -16.62 -1.88
CA ARG A 37 3.49 -16.18 -1.42
C ARG A 37 3.46 -14.77 -0.83
N GLY A 38 4.15 -14.57 0.28
CA GLY A 38 4.37 -13.25 0.88
C GLY A 38 3.12 -12.65 1.51
N PHE A 39 2.21 -13.50 1.99
CA PHE A 39 1.05 -13.02 2.72
C PHE A 39 1.49 -12.38 4.04
N GLY A 40 0.99 -11.19 4.31
CA GLY A 40 1.34 -10.44 5.50
C GLY A 40 0.86 -9.00 5.43
N ALA A 41 1.54 -8.13 6.16
CA ALA A 41 1.32 -6.70 6.10
C ALA A 41 2.65 -5.95 6.11
N CYS A 42 2.68 -4.80 5.46
CA CYS A 42 3.79 -3.84 5.51
C CYS A 42 3.31 -2.51 6.07
N THR A 43 4.23 -1.77 6.68
CA THR A 43 4.02 -0.39 7.08
C THR A 43 4.71 0.49 6.02
N ALA A 44 3.94 1.31 5.33
CA ALA A 44 4.44 2.19 4.27
C ALA A 44 5.41 3.20 4.85
N GLN A 45 6.57 3.31 4.21
CA GLN A 45 7.60 4.30 4.52
C GLN A 45 7.31 5.63 3.81
N LYS A 46 8.27 6.57 3.90
CA LYS A 46 8.18 7.84 3.20
C LYS A 46 8.04 7.61 1.69
N ASP A 47 7.07 8.31 1.09
CA ASP A 47 6.73 8.24 -0.33
C ASP A 47 6.21 6.86 -0.79
N GLU A 48 5.83 5.99 0.15
CA GLU A 48 5.15 4.73 -0.14
C GLU A 48 3.64 4.83 0.06
N ALA A 49 2.90 4.06 -0.72
CA ALA A 49 1.47 3.86 -0.57
C ALA A 49 1.12 2.38 -0.79
N CYS A 50 -0.10 1.98 -0.42
CA CYS A 50 -0.56 0.64 -0.72
C CYS A 50 -0.83 0.50 -2.21
N MET A 51 -0.27 -0.55 -2.82
CA MET A 51 -0.44 -0.85 -4.23
C MET A 51 -1.12 -2.20 -4.42
N LEU A 52 -1.97 -2.25 -5.44
CA LEU A 52 -2.52 -3.46 -6.04
C LEU A 52 -2.20 -3.45 -7.54
N LEU A 53 -1.45 -4.44 -7.98
CA LEU A 53 -1.20 -4.70 -9.39
C LEU A 53 -2.04 -5.90 -9.81
N LYS A 54 -2.84 -5.74 -10.86
CA LYS A 54 -3.57 -6.82 -11.54
C LYS A 54 -2.98 -7.02 -12.93
N ILE A 55 -2.63 -8.26 -13.27
CA ILE A 55 -2.10 -8.62 -14.59
C ILE A 55 -3.14 -9.48 -15.30
N TYR A 56 -3.61 -8.98 -16.42
CA TYR A 56 -4.61 -9.63 -17.27
C TYR A 56 -3.97 -10.17 -18.53
N GLN A 57 -4.56 -11.23 -19.07
CA GLN A 57 -4.31 -11.70 -20.43
C GLN A 57 -5.68 -11.77 -21.12
N GLY A 58 -5.91 -10.88 -22.09
CA GLY A 58 -7.27 -10.54 -22.52
C GLY A 58 -8.11 -10.05 -21.34
N ASN A 59 -9.32 -10.60 -21.16
CA ASN A 59 -10.20 -10.24 -20.04
C ASN A 59 -10.01 -11.10 -18.79
N THR A 60 -9.02 -12.00 -18.77
CA THR A 60 -8.82 -12.93 -17.64
C THR A 60 -7.70 -12.45 -16.73
N LEU A 61 -8.02 -12.25 -15.44
CA LEU A 61 -7.02 -11.99 -14.41
C LEU A 61 -6.14 -13.23 -14.24
N GLN A 62 -4.85 -13.08 -14.49
CA GLN A 62 -3.86 -14.14 -14.31
C GLN A 62 -3.34 -14.14 -12.87
N ILE A 63 -2.77 -13.01 -12.46
CA ILE A 63 -2.12 -12.83 -11.16
C ILE A 63 -2.32 -11.42 -10.63
N SER A 64 -2.23 -11.29 -9.31
CA SER A 64 -2.25 -10.01 -8.61
C SER A 64 -1.17 -9.94 -7.54
N TYR A 65 -0.68 -8.72 -7.31
CA TYR A 65 0.35 -8.37 -6.35
C TYR A 65 -0.16 -7.26 -5.45
N MET A 66 0.15 -7.37 -4.15
CA MET A 66 -0.16 -6.37 -3.13
C MET A 66 1.11 -6.05 -2.37
N VAL A 67 1.53 -4.78 -2.32
CA VAL A 67 2.77 -4.36 -1.65
C VAL A 67 2.68 -2.89 -1.18
N CYS A 68 3.60 -2.47 -0.31
CA CYS A 68 3.92 -1.06 -0.12
C CYS A 68 4.82 -0.63 -1.29
N GLN A 69 4.36 0.35 -2.07
CA GLN A 69 5.01 0.78 -3.30
C GLN A 69 5.48 2.20 -3.18
N LYS A 70 6.78 2.41 -3.43
CA LYS A 70 7.34 3.76 -3.55
C LYS A 70 6.85 4.45 -4.81
N PHE A 71 6.54 5.74 -4.70
CA PHE A 71 6.05 6.58 -5.80
C PHE A 71 4.83 5.99 -6.51
N CYS A 72 3.89 5.42 -5.75
CA CYS A 72 2.71 4.76 -6.30
C CYS A 72 1.86 5.72 -7.13
N ARG A 73 1.49 5.32 -8.35
CA ARG A 73 0.55 6.03 -9.22
C ARG A 73 -0.43 5.06 -9.88
N ASN A 74 -1.67 5.50 -10.04
CA ASN A 74 -2.66 4.76 -10.83
C ASN A 74 -2.22 4.79 -12.29
N MET A 75 -2.10 3.61 -12.89
CA MET A 75 -1.65 3.47 -14.27
C MET A 75 -2.21 2.19 -14.87
N THR A 76 -2.49 2.22 -16.17
CA THR A 76 -2.76 1.02 -16.95
C THR A 76 -1.86 1.05 -18.17
N PHE A 77 -1.17 -0.07 -18.42
CA PHE A 77 -0.29 -0.21 -19.57
C PHE A 77 -0.32 -1.63 -20.10
N ASP A 78 -0.10 -1.76 -21.40
CA ASP A 78 -0.04 -3.05 -22.08
C ASP A 78 1.42 -3.39 -22.41
N LEU A 79 1.80 -4.64 -22.17
CA LEU A 79 3.11 -5.17 -22.52
C LEU A 79 2.95 -6.56 -23.12
N GLY A 80 3.21 -6.67 -24.43
CA GLY A 80 2.96 -7.90 -25.18
C GLY A 80 1.47 -8.22 -25.25
N ASN A 81 1.08 -9.40 -24.78
CA ASN A 81 -0.32 -9.85 -24.74
C ASN A 81 -0.96 -9.70 -23.34
N ARG A 82 -0.40 -8.82 -22.50
CA ARG A 82 -0.83 -8.64 -21.11
C ARG A 82 -1.13 -7.18 -20.81
N THR A 83 -2.17 -6.97 -20.00
CA THR A 83 -2.57 -5.67 -19.48
C THR A 83 -2.24 -5.58 -18.00
N TYR A 84 -1.54 -4.53 -17.59
CA TYR A 84 -1.10 -4.29 -16.23
C TYR A 84 -1.90 -3.11 -15.67
N VAL A 85 -2.61 -3.34 -14.58
CA VAL A 85 -3.41 -2.32 -13.89
C VAL A 85 -2.83 -2.06 -12.52
N HIS A 86 -2.18 -0.91 -12.34
CA HIS A 86 -1.68 -0.40 -11.07
C HIS A 86 -2.74 0.46 -10.40
N THR A 87 -3.13 0.09 -9.18
CA THR A 87 -4.04 0.86 -8.33
C THR A 87 -3.36 1.19 -7.01
N CYS A 88 -3.45 2.44 -6.59
CA CYS A 88 -2.82 3.00 -5.40
C CYS A 88 -3.87 3.57 -4.45
N CYS A 89 -3.65 3.41 -3.15
CA CYS A 89 -4.56 3.92 -2.13
C CYS A 89 -3.82 4.23 -0.81
N ASN A 90 -4.38 5.17 -0.04
CA ASN A 90 -3.73 5.81 1.12
C ASN A 90 -4.52 5.63 2.43
N HIS A 91 -5.17 4.48 2.63
CA HIS A 91 -5.79 4.12 3.91
C HIS A 91 -5.46 2.68 4.30
N ASN A 92 -5.55 2.35 5.58
CA ASN A 92 -5.08 1.06 6.09
C ASN A 92 -5.78 -0.12 5.39
N TYR A 93 -4.97 -1.07 4.90
CA TYR A 93 -5.37 -2.32 4.26
C TYR A 93 -6.23 -2.17 2.98
N CYS A 94 -6.23 -0.98 2.38
CA CYS A 94 -7.07 -0.64 1.22
C CYS A 94 -6.83 -1.52 -0.01
N ASN A 95 -5.61 -2.05 -0.19
CA ASN A 95 -5.25 -2.85 -1.34
C ASN A 95 -5.80 -4.30 -1.30
N PHE A 96 -6.56 -4.67 -0.27
CA PHE A 96 -7.19 -5.99 -0.15
C PHE A 96 -8.61 -6.08 -0.74
N GLN A 97 -9.32 -4.94 -0.79
CA GLN A 97 -10.76 -4.89 -1.15
C GLN A 97 -11.04 -4.47 -2.61
N LEU A 98 -10.00 -4.27 -3.43
CA LEU A 98 -10.09 -3.72 -4.80
C LEU A 98 -10.15 -4.78 -5.91
#